data_AF-A0A968QIC9-F1
#
_entry.id   AF-A0A968QIC9-F1
#
_cell.length_a   1.000
_cell.length_b   1.000
_cell.length_c   1.000
_cell.angle_alpha   90.00
_cell.angle_beta   90.00
_cell.angle_gamma   90.00
#
_symmetry.space_group_name_H-M   'P 1'
#
loop_
_entity.id
_entity.type
_entity.pdbx_description
1 polymer ?
#
loop_
_entity_poly.entity_id
_entity_poly.type
_entity_poly.pdbx_seq_one_letter_code
_entity_poly.pdbx_strand_id
1 'polypeptide(L)'
;RPIITDVGSVKQPIVEECSQLWGNFIGGHPMAGTTASGIDAAVANLFKGAAYVFTPTAQTKPENVAKLKAIALELNAIPHVCNAQVHDRAVSWISHLPVMVSASLIKACLQEEPDTLELAQILASSGFRDTSRVGGGNSELGVMMARYNRAELLRSLLQYRQNLDEIITVIEQKDWENLEQILKTNAIARPKFLNS
;
A
#
# COMPACT_ATOMS: atom_id res chain seq x y z
N ARG A 1 1.29 -14.03 30.59
CA ARG A 1 0.88 -14.67 29.33
C ARG A 1 1.85 -14.23 28.22
N PRO A 2 2.24 -15.10 27.28
CA PRO A 2 3.10 -14.71 26.16
C PRO A 2 2.46 -13.63 25.28
N ILE A 3 3.30 -12.93 24.52
CA ILE A 3 2.90 -11.98 23.47
C ILE A 3 2.67 -12.79 22.19
N ILE A 4 1.59 -12.49 21.47
CA ILE A 4 1.32 -13.05 20.14
C ILE A 4 1.30 -11.89 19.15
N THR A 5 1.97 -12.03 18.01
CA THR A 5 1.99 -11.05 16.91
C THR A 5 1.83 -11.75 15.57
N ASP A 6 1.30 -11.04 14.59
CA ASP A 6 1.26 -11.45 13.18
C ASP A 6 2.22 -10.60 12.33
N VAL A 7 2.21 -10.83 11.02
CA VAL A 7 2.98 -10.08 10.00
C VAL A 7 2.12 -9.66 8.80
N GLY A 8 0.79 -9.72 8.89
CA GLY A 8 -0.11 -9.48 7.78
C GLY A 8 -0.09 -8.03 7.28
N SER A 9 -0.48 -7.81 6.03
CA SER A 9 -0.52 -6.47 5.42
C SER A 9 -1.78 -5.66 5.73
N VAL A 10 -2.77 -6.27 6.39
CA VAL A 10 -4.02 -5.66 6.85
C VAL A 10 -4.16 -5.93 8.34
N LYS A 11 -4.59 -4.95 9.14
CA LYS A 11 -4.51 -5.02 10.60
C LYS A 11 -5.85 -4.99 11.29
N GLN A 12 -6.80 -4.16 10.86
CA GLN A 12 -8.06 -3.96 11.57
C GLN A 12 -8.83 -5.27 11.84
N PRO A 13 -9.21 -6.08 10.83
CA PRO A 13 -9.95 -7.33 11.07
C PRO A 13 -9.18 -8.31 11.97
N ILE A 14 -7.85 -8.39 11.81
CA ILE A 14 -7.00 -9.31 12.59
C ILE A 14 -6.93 -8.87 14.05
N VAL A 15 -6.69 -7.58 14.30
CA VAL A 15 -6.58 -7.04 15.66
C VAL A 15 -7.93 -7.13 16.38
N GLU A 16 -9.03 -6.82 15.71
CA GLU A 16 -10.38 -6.90 16.28
C GLU A 16 -10.74 -8.32 16.74
N GLU A 17 -10.43 -9.34 15.94
CA GLU A 17 -10.72 -10.74 16.28
C GLU A 17 -9.73 -11.32 17.29
N CYS A 18 -8.43 -11.20 17.02
CA CYS A 18 -7.40 -11.87 17.83
C CYS A 18 -7.26 -11.27 19.23
N SER A 19 -7.52 -9.96 19.42
CA SER A 19 -7.45 -9.33 20.73
C SER A 19 -8.54 -9.80 21.71
N GLN A 20 -9.69 -10.26 21.19
CA GLN A 20 -10.76 -10.86 22.00
C GLN A 20 -10.36 -12.25 22.51
N LEU A 21 -9.67 -13.02 21.67
CA LEU A 21 -9.18 -14.36 22.01
C LEU A 21 -7.93 -14.31 22.90
N TRP A 22 -7.10 -13.29 22.73
CA TRP A 22 -5.83 -13.15 23.43
C TRP A 22 -5.50 -11.70 23.76
N GLY A 23 -5.72 -11.28 25.02
CA GLY A 23 -5.49 -9.88 25.44
C GLY A 23 -4.04 -9.36 25.35
N ASN A 24 -3.07 -10.23 25.06
CA ASN A 24 -1.67 -9.84 24.76
C ASN A 24 -1.34 -9.91 23.26
N PHE A 25 -2.34 -9.99 22.39
CA PHE A 25 -2.15 -9.92 20.95
C PHE A 25 -1.81 -8.49 20.52
N ILE A 26 -0.81 -8.34 19.66
CA ILE A 26 -0.41 -7.06 19.06
C ILE A 26 -0.21 -7.32 17.58
N GLY A 27 -0.99 -6.67 16.71
CA GLY A 27 -0.84 -6.88 15.28
C GLY A 27 0.48 -6.30 14.77
N GLY A 28 1.16 -6.99 13.85
CA GLY A 28 2.43 -6.59 13.26
C GLY A 28 2.38 -6.52 11.74
N HIS A 29 3.16 -5.61 11.14
CA HIS A 29 3.37 -5.54 9.70
C HIS A 29 4.79 -5.03 9.39
N PRO A 30 5.74 -5.92 9.08
CA PRO A 30 7.00 -5.50 8.48
C PRO A 30 6.75 -5.08 7.04
N MET A 31 7.00 -3.80 6.71
CA MET A 31 6.85 -3.25 5.37
C MET A 31 8.06 -3.58 4.49
N ALA A 32 8.37 -4.87 4.40
CA ALA A 32 9.41 -5.42 3.56
C ALA A 32 8.85 -6.63 2.81
N GLY A 33 9.21 -6.76 1.55
CA GLY A 33 8.77 -7.88 0.73
C GLY A 33 9.54 -7.96 -0.56
N THR A 34 9.63 -9.17 -1.10
CA THR A 34 10.16 -9.43 -2.44
C THR A 34 9.01 -9.94 -3.32
N THR A 35 9.23 -9.97 -4.63
CA THR A 35 8.26 -10.55 -5.57
C THR A 35 8.24 -12.08 -5.53
N ALA A 36 9.21 -12.70 -4.86
CA ALA A 36 9.33 -14.15 -4.71
C ALA A 36 8.69 -14.60 -3.38
N SER A 37 8.09 -15.79 -3.39
CA SER A 37 7.39 -16.38 -2.25
C SER A 37 8.00 -17.73 -1.87
N GLY A 38 7.77 -18.17 -0.63
CA GLY A 38 8.25 -19.45 -0.11
C GLY A 38 9.54 -19.32 0.69
N ILE A 39 9.91 -20.38 1.41
CA ILE A 39 11.08 -20.39 2.29
C ILE A 39 12.39 -20.20 1.52
N ASP A 40 12.45 -20.69 0.28
CA ASP A 40 13.61 -20.55 -0.60
C ASP A 40 13.86 -19.09 -1.03
N ALA A 41 12.85 -18.23 -0.91
CA ALA A 41 12.94 -16.79 -1.17
C ALA A 41 13.34 -15.98 0.07
N ALA A 42 13.66 -16.63 1.20
CA ALA A 42 14.07 -15.95 2.42
C ALA A 42 15.41 -15.22 2.23
N VAL A 43 15.44 -13.95 2.64
CA VAL A 43 16.62 -13.08 2.50
C VAL A 43 17.10 -12.64 3.87
N ALA A 44 18.38 -12.84 4.14
CA ALA A 44 19.02 -12.28 5.33
C ALA A 44 18.94 -10.74 5.27
N ASN A 45 18.61 -10.10 6.40
CA ASN A 45 18.42 -8.65 6.50
C ASN A 45 17.26 -8.07 5.68
N LEU A 46 16.23 -8.87 5.34
CA LEU A 46 15.04 -8.40 4.61
C LEU A 46 14.40 -7.15 5.24
N PHE A 47 14.40 -7.06 6.57
CA PHE A 47 13.75 -5.96 7.30
C PHE A 47 14.65 -4.74 7.54
N LYS A 48 15.92 -4.78 7.11
CA LYS A 48 16.88 -3.70 7.39
C LYS A 48 16.43 -2.40 6.73
N GLY A 49 16.27 -1.35 7.53
CA GLY A 49 15.78 -0.03 7.11
C GLY A 49 14.28 0.02 6.81
N ALA A 50 13.57 -1.11 6.84
CA ALA A 50 12.14 -1.15 6.56
C ALA A 50 11.33 -0.71 7.79
N ALA A 51 10.20 -0.04 7.56
CA ALA A 51 9.23 0.21 8.62
C ALA A 51 8.65 -1.11 9.14
N TYR A 52 8.50 -1.24 10.46
CA TYR A 52 7.78 -2.34 11.10
C TYR A 52 6.70 -1.76 12.00
N VAL A 53 5.45 -1.88 11.57
CA VAL A 53 4.30 -1.31 12.28
C VAL A 53 3.75 -2.29 13.30
N PHE A 54 3.48 -1.80 14.51
CA PHE A 54 2.75 -2.51 15.56
C PHE A 54 1.43 -1.80 15.89
N THR A 55 0.37 -2.58 16.10
CA THR A 55 -1.00 -2.10 16.27
C THR A 55 -1.60 -2.58 17.60
N PRO A 56 -1.19 -1.97 18.73
CA PRO A 56 -1.73 -2.32 20.04
C PRO A 56 -3.19 -1.86 20.18
N THR A 57 -3.90 -2.50 21.10
CA THR A 57 -5.23 -2.08 21.57
C THR A 57 -5.12 -1.30 22.89
N ALA A 58 -6.23 -0.73 23.36
CA ALA A 58 -6.28 -0.04 24.66
C ALA A 58 -5.95 -0.96 25.85
N GLN A 59 -6.12 -2.27 25.71
CA GLN A 59 -5.81 -3.27 26.74
C GLN A 59 -4.35 -3.72 26.69
N THR A 60 -3.61 -3.35 25.65
CA THR A 60 -2.23 -3.77 25.47
C THR A 60 -1.32 -3.09 26.49
N LYS A 61 -0.55 -3.87 27.24
CA LYS A 61 0.44 -3.34 28.18
C LYS A 61 1.59 -2.66 27.42
N PRO A 62 2.03 -1.44 27.80
CA PRO A 62 3.14 -0.75 27.16
C PRO A 62 4.45 -1.56 27.12
N GLU A 63 4.71 -2.36 28.16
CA GLU A 63 5.87 -3.25 28.25
C GLU A 63 5.91 -4.31 27.13
N ASN A 64 4.77 -4.76 26.63
CA ASN A 64 4.70 -5.73 25.54
C ASN A 64 5.03 -5.08 24.20
N VAL A 65 4.56 -3.86 23.98
CA VAL A 65 4.92 -3.06 22.79
C VAL A 65 6.42 -2.78 22.80
N ALA A 66 7.00 -2.40 23.95
CA ALA A 66 8.43 -2.17 24.07
C ALA A 66 9.28 -3.39 23.69
N LYS A 67 8.87 -4.60 24.10
CA LYS A 67 9.54 -5.86 23.72
C LYS A 67 9.49 -6.10 22.21
N LEU A 68 8.34 -5.92 21.56
CA LEU A 68 8.24 -6.09 20.10
C LEU A 68 9.05 -5.04 19.33
N LYS A 69 9.09 -3.80 19.81
CA LYS A 69 9.96 -2.77 19.23
C LYS A 69 11.44 -3.14 19.34
N ALA A 70 11.87 -3.72 20.47
CA ALA A 70 13.25 -4.18 20.63
C ALA A 70 13.61 -5.26 19.60
N ILE A 71 12.72 -6.23 19.37
CA ILE A 71 12.90 -7.25 18.32
C ILE A 71 13.02 -6.61 16.94
N ALA A 72 12.15 -5.65 16.59
CA ALA A 72 12.25 -4.96 15.31
C ALA A 72 13.59 -4.22 15.14
N LEU A 73 14.11 -3.60 16.21
CA LEU A 73 15.41 -2.93 16.19
C LEU A 73 16.57 -3.92 16.02
N GLU A 74 16.51 -5.10 16.65
CA GLU A 74 17.50 -6.16 16.44
C GLU A 74 17.51 -6.67 15.00
N LEU A 75 16.36 -6.63 14.32
CA LEU A 75 16.23 -6.91 12.88
C LEU A 75 16.68 -5.75 11.98
N ASN A 76 17.21 -4.66 12.57
CA ASN A 76 17.55 -3.40 11.90
C ASN A 76 16.36 -2.73 11.19
N ALA A 77 15.12 -3.02 11.62
CA ALA A 77 13.92 -2.37 11.14
C ALA A 77 13.62 -1.08 11.94
N ILE A 78 12.71 -0.27 11.42
CA ILE A 78 12.28 1.00 12.03
C ILE A 78 10.89 0.79 12.66
N PRO A 79 10.78 0.61 13.99
CA PRO A 79 9.51 0.31 14.61
C PRO A 79 8.58 1.52 14.66
N HIS A 80 7.33 1.34 14.22
CA HIS A 80 6.25 2.31 14.32
C HIS A 80 5.08 1.74 15.12
N VAL A 81 4.30 2.61 15.76
CA VAL A 81 3.11 2.23 16.52
C VAL A 81 1.94 3.10 16.09
N CYS A 82 0.82 2.48 15.73
CA CYS A 82 -0.40 3.21 15.40
C CYS A 82 -1.65 2.36 15.69
N ASN A 83 -2.83 2.96 15.56
CA ASN A 83 -4.08 2.22 15.59
C ASN A 83 -4.24 1.38 14.30
N ALA A 84 -4.87 0.20 14.40
CA ALA A 84 -5.07 -0.71 13.28
C ALA A 84 -5.84 -0.08 12.09
N GLN A 85 -6.85 0.75 12.36
CA GLN A 85 -7.57 1.49 11.32
C GLN A 85 -6.69 2.54 10.65
N VAL A 86 -5.84 3.25 11.41
CA VAL A 86 -4.92 4.24 10.85
C VAL A 86 -3.91 3.57 9.93
N HIS A 87 -3.39 2.40 10.32
CA HIS A 87 -2.56 1.56 9.46
C HIS A 87 -3.29 1.21 8.15
N ASP A 88 -4.49 0.64 8.23
CA ASP A 88 -5.24 0.16 7.07
C ASP A 88 -5.61 1.30 6.12
N ARG A 89 -5.90 2.50 6.66
CA ARG A 89 -6.07 3.73 5.91
C ARG A 89 -4.81 4.16 5.17
N ALA A 90 -3.65 4.08 5.82
CA ALA A 90 -2.38 4.46 5.23
C ALA A 90 -1.98 3.51 4.10
N VAL A 91 -1.96 2.20 4.36
CA VAL A 91 -1.58 1.20 3.34
C VAL A 91 -2.58 1.15 2.19
N SER A 92 -3.84 1.51 2.43
CA SER A 92 -4.81 1.68 1.34
C SER A 92 -4.35 2.73 0.33
N TRP A 93 -3.76 3.85 0.77
CA TRP A 93 -3.30 4.92 -0.11
C TRP A 93 -2.00 4.60 -0.83
N ILE A 94 -1.02 4.05 -0.11
CA ILE A 94 0.35 3.88 -0.63
C ILE A 94 0.64 2.48 -1.19
N SER A 95 -0.29 1.52 -1.04
CA SER A 95 -0.10 0.14 -1.51
C SER A 95 -1.34 -0.41 -2.25
N HIS A 96 -2.51 -0.47 -1.60
CA HIS A 96 -3.66 -1.17 -2.20
C HIS A 96 -4.29 -0.40 -3.37
N LEU A 97 -4.51 0.91 -3.22
CA LEU A 97 -5.00 1.76 -4.30
C LEU A 97 -4.06 1.73 -5.52
N PRO A 98 -2.72 1.88 -5.37
CA PRO A 98 -1.79 1.72 -6.48
C PRO A 98 -1.98 0.43 -7.28
N VAL A 99 -2.19 -0.72 -6.63
CA VAL A 99 -2.47 -1.99 -7.32
C VAL A 99 -3.70 -1.87 -8.22
N MET A 100 -4.81 -1.35 -7.69
CA MET A 100 -6.08 -1.25 -8.42
C MET A 100 -6.02 -0.24 -9.57
N VAL A 101 -5.43 0.93 -9.35
CA VAL A 101 -5.28 1.96 -10.38
C VAL A 101 -4.34 1.49 -11.48
N SER A 102 -3.24 0.85 -11.11
CA SER A 102 -2.26 0.27 -12.05
C SER A 102 -2.88 -0.85 -12.89
N ALA A 103 -3.68 -1.73 -12.30
CA ALA A 103 -4.42 -2.75 -13.02
C ALA A 103 -5.47 -2.13 -13.97
N SER A 104 -6.15 -1.07 -13.54
CA SER A 104 -7.11 -0.34 -14.37
C SER A 104 -6.42 0.36 -15.55
N LEU A 105 -5.21 0.88 -15.38
CA LEU A 105 -4.41 1.46 -16.47
C LEU A 105 -4.12 0.41 -17.55
N ILE A 106 -3.64 -0.77 -17.15
CA ILE A 106 -3.38 -1.88 -18.08
C ILE A 106 -4.67 -2.25 -18.82
N LYS A 107 -5.77 -2.41 -18.07
CA LYS A 107 -7.07 -2.74 -18.65
C LYS A 107 -7.54 -1.70 -19.66
N ALA A 108 -7.37 -0.41 -19.36
CA ALA A 108 -7.77 0.67 -20.26
C ALA A 108 -6.99 0.62 -21.58
N CYS A 109 -5.66 0.43 -21.53
CA CYS A 109 -4.86 0.29 -22.75
C CYS A 109 -5.29 -0.93 -23.59
N LEU A 110 -5.66 -2.05 -22.96
CA LEU A 110 -6.14 -3.25 -23.66
C LEU A 110 -7.51 -3.08 -24.35
N GLN A 111 -8.22 -1.98 -24.14
CA GLN A 111 -9.49 -1.69 -24.82
C GLN A 111 -9.32 -0.83 -26.09
N GLU A 112 -8.10 -0.44 -26.44
CA GLU A 112 -7.82 0.31 -27.66
C GLU A 112 -7.99 -0.54 -28.93
N GLU A 113 -8.19 0.15 -30.05
CA GLU A 113 -8.26 -0.47 -31.37
C GLU A 113 -6.93 -1.19 -31.73
N PRO A 114 -6.96 -2.30 -32.49
CA PRO A 114 -5.79 -3.17 -32.68
C PRO A 114 -4.50 -2.46 -33.12
N ASP A 115 -4.57 -1.60 -34.15
CA ASP A 115 -3.40 -0.90 -34.67
C ASP A 115 -2.79 0.06 -33.62
N THR A 116 -3.64 0.72 -32.84
CA THR A 116 -3.22 1.64 -31.77
C THR A 116 -2.64 0.87 -30.60
N LEU A 117 -3.25 -0.24 -30.23
CA LEU A 117 -2.77 -1.13 -29.17
C LEU A 117 -1.39 -1.70 -29.50
N GLU A 118 -1.18 -2.19 -30.74
CA GLU A 118 0.11 -2.71 -31.18
C GLU A 118 1.20 -1.63 -31.09
N LEU A 119 0.92 -0.42 -31.61
CA LEU A 119 1.85 0.69 -31.50
C LEU A 119 2.13 1.08 -30.05
N ALA A 120 1.10 1.14 -29.19
CA ALA A 120 1.25 1.47 -27.78
C ALA A 120 2.16 0.46 -27.05
N GLN A 121 2.06 -0.84 -27.38
CA GLN A 121 2.94 -1.88 -26.82
C GLN A 121 4.41 -1.69 -27.24
N ILE A 122 4.66 -1.27 -28.48
CA ILE A 122 6.01 -0.97 -28.98
C ILE A 122 6.60 0.27 -28.29
N LEU A 123 5.78 1.32 -28.09
CA LEU A 123 6.21 2.59 -27.52
C LEU A 123 6.30 2.60 -25.99
N ALA A 124 5.75 1.57 -25.32
CA ALA A 124 5.75 1.47 -23.87
C ALA A 124 7.17 1.52 -23.30
N SER A 125 7.47 2.56 -22.54
CA SER A 125 8.79 2.82 -21.95
C SER A 125 8.72 2.87 -20.41
N SER A 126 9.71 3.47 -19.74
CA SER A 126 9.78 3.51 -18.27
C SER A 126 8.54 4.08 -17.61
N GLY A 127 7.90 5.10 -18.21
CA GLY A 127 6.66 5.68 -17.67
C GLY A 127 5.53 4.66 -17.54
N PHE A 128 5.24 3.92 -18.61
CA PHE A 128 4.22 2.87 -18.58
C PHE A 128 4.66 1.70 -17.70
N ARG A 129 5.92 1.25 -17.83
CA ARG A 129 6.46 0.12 -17.06
C ARG A 129 6.37 0.36 -15.55
N ASP A 130 6.80 1.53 -15.08
CA ASP A 130 6.88 1.81 -13.65
C ASP A 130 5.48 2.07 -13.06
N THR A 131 4.58 2.68 -13.84
CA THR A 131 3.18 2.92 -13.43
C THR A 131 2.33 1.64 -13.45
N SER A 132 2.59 0.71 -14.37
CA SER A 132 1.86 -0.56 -14.52
C SER A 132 2.42 -1.72 -13.67
N ARG A 133 3.63 -1.56 -13.11
CA ARG A 133 4.37 -2.62 -12.39
C ARG A 133 3.55 -3.36 -11.32
N VAL A 134 2.81 -2.63 -10.49
CA VAL A 134 2.06 -3.23 -9.36
C VAL A 134 0.72 -3.82 -9.78
N GLY A 135 0.14 -3.35 -10.88
CA GLY A 135 -1.11 -3.86 -11.45
C GLY A 135 -0.94 -5.21 -12.16
N GLY A 136 0.26 -5.50 -12.66
CA GLY A 136 0.63 -6.81 -13.22
C GLY A 136 1.17 -7.81 -12.19
N GLY A 137 0.98 -7.55 -10.89
CA GLY A 137 1.48 -8.39 -9.80
C GLY A 137 0.64 -9.65 -9.52
N ASN A 138 0.87 -10.26 -8.36
CA ASN A 138 0.13 -11.45 -7.92
C ASN A 138 -1.37 -11.11 -7.70
N SER A 139 -2.25 -11.76 -8.47
CA SER A 139 -3.69 -11.53 -8.45
C SER A 139 -4.35 -11.93 -7.12
N GLU A 140 -3.91 -13.04 -6.51
CA GLU A 140 -4.40 -13.49 -5.21
C GLU A 140 -4.12 -12.46 -4.12
N LEU A 141 -2.93 -11.86 -4.13
CA LEU A 141 -2.57 -10.79 -3.20
C LEU A 141 -3.48 -9.57 -3.38
N GLY A 142 -3.74 -9.15 -4.62
CA GLY A 142 -4.66 -8.06 -4.92
C GLY A 142 -6.08 -8.32 -4.41
N VAL A 143 -6.58 -9.55 -4.60
CA VAL A 143 -7.89 -9.97 -4.08
C VAL A 143 -7.92 -9.96 -2.55
N MET A 144 -6.87 -10.45 -1.87
CA MET A 144 -6.81 -10.43 -0.41
C MET A 144 -6.81 -8.99 0.14
N MET A 145 -6.02 -8.09 -0.44
CA MET A 145 -6.00 -6.68 -0.05
C MET A 145 -7.40 -6.06 -0.17
N ALA A 146 -8.09 -6.31 -1.30
CA ALA A 146 -9.43 -5.80 -1.52
C ALA A 146 -10.47 -6.42 -0.58
N ARG A 147 -10.35 -7.71 -0.29
CA ARG A 147 -11.29 -8.43 0.58
C ARG A 147 -11.17 -7.98 2.02
N TYR A 148 -9.95 -7.92 2.56
CA TYR A 148 -9.73 -7.68 3.98
C TYR A 148 -9.61 -6.19 4.34
N ASN A 149 -9.28 -5.32 3.38
CA ASN A 149 -9.27 -3.86 3.58
C ASN A 149 -10.32 -3.14 2.72
N ARG A 150 -11.48 -3.77 2.50
CA ARG A 150 -12.52 -3.32 1.56
C ARG A 150 -12.97 -1.89 1.81
N ALA A 151 -13.25 -1.53 3.06
CA ALA A 151 -13.80 -0.22 3.41
C ALA A 151 -12.84 0.91 3.06
N GLU A 152 -11.56 0.79 3.46
CA GLU A 152 -10.57 1.83 3.18
C GLU A 152 -10.12 1.83 1.72
N LEU A 153 -10.07 0.66 1.07
CA LEU A 153 -9.82 0.59 -0.36
C LEU A 153 -10.91 1.30 -1.17
N LEU A 154 -12.19 1.07 -0.86
CA LEU A 154 -13.28 1.80 -1.52
C LEU A 154 -13.19 3.30 -1.26
N ARG A 155 -12.89 3.72 -0.02
CA ARG A 155 -12.71 5.14 0.31
C ARG A 155 -11.62 5.79 -0.54
N SER A 156 -10.47 5.14 -0.67
CA SER A 156 -9.33 5.65 -1.46
C SER A 156 -9.60 5.61 -2.97
N LEU A 157 -10.27 4.58 -3.49
CA LEU A 157 -10.70 4.48 -4.88
C LEU A 157 -11.68 5.58 -5.27
N LEU A 158 -12.69 5.85 -4.44
CA LEU A 158 -13.69 6.87 -4.72
C LEU A 158 -13.08 8.27 -4.73
N GLN A 159 -12.17 8.55 -3.80
CA GLN A 159 -11.45 9.82 -3.78
C GLN A 159 -10.47 9.94 -4.96
N TYR A 160 -9.79 8.86 -5.34
CA TYR A 160 -8.94 8.86 -6.55
C TYR A 160 -9.76 9.16 -7.80
N ARG A 161 -10.94 8.54 -7.93
CA ARG A 161 -11.87 8.81 -9.03
C ARG A 161 -12.26 10.29 -9.09
N GLN A 162 -12.63 10.89 -7.96
CA GLN A 162 -12.96 12.32 -7.92
C GLN A 162 -11.81 13.21 -8.41
N ASN A 163 -10.57 12.90 -8.00
CA ASN A 163 -9.40 13.64 -8.48
C ASN A 163 -9.16 13.43 -9.98
N LEU A 164 -9.45 12.23 -10.51
CA LEU A 164 -9.35 11.95 -11.94
C LEU A 164 -10.43 12.71 -12.73
N ASP A 165 -11.67 12.75 -12.23
CA ASP A 165 -12.79 13.50 -12.81
C ASP A 165 -12.47 15.01 -12.87
N GLU A 166 -11.80 15.55 -11.85
CA GLU A 166 -11.30 16.93 -11.83
C GLU A 166 -10.26 17.18 -12.94
N ILE A 167 -9.27 16.30 -13.08
CA ILE A 167 -8.26 16.40 -14.15
C ILE A 167 -8.93 16.35 -15.54
N ILE A 168 -9.90 15.46 -15.73
CA ILE A 168 -10.66 15.36 -16.98
C ILE A 168 -11.37 16.69 -17.26
N THR A 169 -12.08 17.24 -16.27
CA THR A 169 -12.81 18.51 -16.40
C THR A 169 -11.87 19.66 -16.79
N VAL A 170 -10.70 19.76 -16.13
CA VAL A 170 -9.69 20.79 -16.42
C VAL A 170 -9.19 20.67 -17.87
N ILE A 171 -8.95 19.46 -18.36
CA ILE A 171 -8.51 19.20 -19.74
C ILE A 171 -9.62 19.53 -20.75
N GLU A 172 -10.86 19.12 -20.49
CA GLU A 172 -12.03 19.41 -21.33
C GLU A 172 -12.25 20.92 -21.50
N GLN A 173 -12.06 21.68 -20.40
CA GLN A 173 -12.16 23.14 -20.39
C GLN A 173 -10.94 23.84 -20.96
N LYS A 174 -9.86 23.10 -21.29
CA LYS A 174 -8.57 23.63 -21.75
C LYS A 174 -7.95 24.61 -20.74
N ASP A 175 -8.18 24.39 -19.45
CA ASP A 175 -7.63 25.20 -18.36
C ASP A 175 -6.20 24.75 -18.04
N TRP A 176 -5.27 25.11 -18.92
CA TRP A 176 -3.88 24.66 -18.86
C TRP A 176 -3.11 25.23 -17.67
N GLU A 177 -3.46 26.43 -17.20
CA GLU A 177 -2.83 27.04 -16.03
C GLU A 177 -3.15 26.26 -14.76
N ASN A 178 -4.42 25.86 -14.60
CA ASN A 178 -4.84 25.04 -13.47
C ASN A 178 -4.22 23.64 -13.53
N LEU A 179 -4.18 23.00 -14.70
CA LEU A 179 -3.50 21.71 -14.86
C LEU A 179 -2.02 21.80 -14.46
N GLU A 180 -1.31 22.84 -14.90
CA GLU A 180 0.10 23.05 -14.52
C GLU A 180 0.25 23.22 -13.00
N GLN A 181 -0.66 23.96 -12.36
CA GLN A 181 -0.64 24.17 -10.91
C GLN A 181 -0.87 22.87 -10.14
N ILE A 182 -1.79 22.01 -10.59
CA ILE A 182 -2.02 20.67 -10.00
C ILE A 182 -0.73 19.83 -10.11
N LEU A 183 -0.12 19.78 -11.29
CA LEU A 183 1.11 19.01 -11.53
C LEU A 183 2.30 19.54 -10.70
N LYS A 184 2.46 20.86 -10.58
CA LYS A 184 3.48 21.49 -9.71
C LYS A 184 3.28 21.11 -8.24
N THR A 185 2.04 21.16 -7.76
CA THR A 185 1.70 20.78 -6.39
C THR A 185 2.06 19.33 -6.12
N ASN A 186 1.75 18.43 -7.05
CA ASN A 186 2.10 17.01 -6.96
C ASN A 186 3.61 16.78 -6.97
N ALA A 187 4.35 17.51 -7.82
CA ALA A 187 5.82 17.43 -7.90
C ALA A 187 6.49 17.83 -6.58
N ILE A 188 5.96 18.85 -5.87
CA ILE A 188 6.46 19.28 -4.55
C ILE A 188 6.11 18.25 -3.46
N ALA A 189 4.93 17.63 -3.53
CA ALA A 189 4.48 16.67 -2.50
C ALA A 189 5.19 15.31 -2.61
N ARG A 190 5.44 14.82 -3.83
CA ARG A 190 5.93 13.45 -4.10
C ARG A 190 7.19 13.05 -3.31
N PRO A 191 8.24 13.87 -3.18
CA PRO A 191 9.46 13.48 -2.44
C PRO A 191 9.21 13.04 -0.99
N LYS A 192 8.13 13.53 -0.35
CA LYS A 192 7.76 13.15 1.02
C LYS A 192 7.35 11.68 1.16
N PHE A 193 7.06 11.00 0.05
CA PHE A 193 6.69 9.59 0.00
C PHE A 193 7.83 8.67 -0.47
N LEU A 194 9.01 9.23 -0.78
CA LEU A 194 10.15 8.48 -1.32
C LEU A 194 11.35 8.39 -0.37
N ASN A 195 11.36 9.23 0.67
CA ASN A 195 12.40 9.24 1.69
C ASN A 195 12.01 8.29 2.83
N SER A 196 12.18 6.99 2.58
CA SER A 196 12.11 5.93 3.58
C SER A 196 13.30 5.00 3.39
#